data_AF-A0AB73TFD8-F1
#
_entry.id   AF-A0AB73TFD8-F1
#
_cell.length_a   1.000
_cell.length_b   1.000
_cell.length_c   1.000
_cell.angle_alpha   90.00
_cell.angle_beta   90.00
_cell.angle_gamma   90.00
#
_symmetry.space_group_name_H-M   'P 1'
#
loop_
_entity.id
_entity.type
_entity.pdbx_description
1 polymer ?
#
loop_
_entity_poly.entity_id
_entity_poly.type
_entity_poly.pdbx_seq_one_letter_code
_entity_poly.pdbx_strand_id
1 'polypeptide(L)'
;MRRLLGRPVGVDAPLPADTPTPSAPAADRPAEPRLPVDTSLVTEPSRPGDHGVDVVVTVAETTFRDGAHRAVVRAARDAGAATVVVSVYDVHAGPTSVYPAVVAGADHVVARATVAATWGGAVAAARPLLTSARVVVQDASVTMPLEAYATLTAALDRAPVAVGVVRTGDDVVASAGAVLVRGTAPVAALLRGHPAEDADLLDGAEVFAADEPCFAVRTADLALPVRTVDTRTAVARLTRDSADAGGGPCVVVALGRVYRTHVFRERRYDTDAATALAHWRARVDGTAITALERAGLVPGLPAADPAGAPVALREPVVRAERGAERVTLRDRGERLRWSIRIAAHPGPGGDDWGDTFFARDLATALRSLGQEVVVDHRESHVRPLSEHLDDVALTLRGLDDTPVHPSATNVLWVISHPDLVTADELARYDLRFAAGPVWAARVAADTGLDVAPLLQATDPARFHPGPGAPEYAGLDTAFVGKTRQVFRPVVRDAVAAGLDLAVWGEGWESLLPDGVHRGVFVANEALPSLYRSARVVLNDHWDDMARDGFVSNRLFDAAATGALVLTDPVPGVDELFHGAVRTYRDADELRELVHQGETSSAAERAERGTRVGAEHSFVRRAEVLLDAVRRQRAGG
;
A
#
# COMPACT_ATOMS: atom_id res chain seq x y z
N MET A 1 -3.48 -11.70 37.59
CA MET A 1 -3.37 -12.69 38.68
C MET A 1 -3.88 -14.04 38.18
N ARG A 2 -3.19 -15.10 38.59
CA ARG A 2 -3.26 -16.48 38.10
C ARG A 2 -4.60 -17.21 38.33
N ARG A 3 -4.80 -18.24 37.48
CA ARG A 3 -5.57 -19.51 37.63
C ARG A 3 -7.08 -19.48 37.36
N LEU A 4 -7.47 -20.29 36.36
CA LEU A 4 -8.42 -21.40 36.54
C LEU A 4 -8.21 -22.43 35.42
N LEU A 5 -7.65 -23.59 35.79
CA LEU A 5 -7.47 -24.80 34.99
C LEU A 5 -8.62 -25.76 35.33
N GLY A 6 -9.26 -26.34 34.31
CA GLY A 6 -10.12 -27.51 34.42
C GLY A 6 -9.57 -28.65 33.56
N ARG A 7 -9.13 -29.74 34.22
CA ARG A 7 -8.78 -31.03 33.61
C ARG A 7 -10.06 -31.84 33.34
N PRO A 8 -9.98 -32.85 32.44
CA PRO A 8 -10.62 -34.12 32.72
C PRO A 8 -9.63 -35.31 32.70
N VAL A 9 -10.10 -36.36 33.36
CA VAL A 9 -9.46 -37.60 33.80
C VAL A 9 -9.36 -38.62 32.66
N GLY A 10 -8.33 -39.48 32.72
CA GLY A 10 -8.02 -40.50 31.71
C GLY A 10 -8.83 -41.79 31.80
N VAL A 11 -8.58 -42.65 30.81
CA VAL A 11 -8.95 -44.07 30.78
C VAL A 11 -7.72 -44.84 30.31
N ASP A 12 -7.22 -45.74 31.16
CA ASP A 12 -6.13 -46.67 30.89
C ASP A 12 -6.64 -47.93 30.18
N ALA A 13 -5.88 -48.42 29.19
CA ALA A 13 -5.73 -49.85 28.90
C ALA A 13 -4.39 -50.10 28.17
N PRO A 14 -3.67 -51.22 28.44
CA PRO A 14 -2.23 -51.33 28.22
C PRO A 14 -1.85 -51.93 26.86
N LEU A 15 -0.72 -51.48 26.30
CA LEU A 15 -0.02 -52.09 25.17
C LEU A 15 1.36 -52.63 25.63
N PRO A 16 1.88 -53.70 25.01
CA PRO A 16 2.94 -54.53 25.57
C PRO A 16 4.32 -53.87 25.50
N ALA A 17 5.16 -54.25 26.47
CA ALA A 17 6.56 -53.83 26.56
C ALA A 17 7.39 -54.46 25.43
N ASP A 18 7.74 -53.65 24.42
CA ASP A 18 8.84 -53.95 23.51
C ASP A 18 10.12 -53.28 24.04
N THR A 19 11.02 -54.13 24.51
CA THR A 19 12.41 -53.83 24.85
C THR A 19 13.09 -53.14 23.65
N PRO A 20 13.74 -51.97 23.80
CA PRO A 20 14.51 -51.39 22.72
C PRO A 20 15.81 -52.19 22.54
N THR A 21 15.92 -52.87 21.40
CA THR A 21 17.20 -53.33 20.85
C THR A 21 18.14 -52.12 20.73
N PRO A 22 19.41 -52.19 21.16
CA PRO A 22 20.30 -51.04 21.09
C PRO A 22 20.51 -50.68 19.62
N SER A 23 19.97 -49.53 19.22
CA SER A 23 20.25 -48.92 17.93
C SER A 23 21.75 -48.64 17.86
N ALA A 24 22.39 -49.19 16.83
CA ALA A 24 23.78 -48.89 16.48
C ALA A 24 23.99 -47.37 16.45
N PRO A 25 25.18 -46.87 16.85
CA PRO A 25 25.45 -45.44 16.83
C PRO A 25 25.22 -44.92 15.41
N ALA A 26 24.35 -43.92 15.28
CA ALA A 26 24.21 -43.19 14.03
C ALA A 26 25.61 -42.75 13.60
N ALA A 27 26.05 -43.21 12.45
CA ALA A 27 27.31 -42.80 11.86
C ALA A 27 27.38 -41.27 11.89
N ASP A 28 28.46 -40.75 12.49
CA ASP A 28 28.84 -39.34 12.48
C ASP A 28 28.63 -38.78 11.06
N ARG A 29 27.57 -37.99 10.85
CA ARG A 29 27.61 -37.04 9.75
C ARG A 29 28.73 -36.07 10.13
N PRO A 30 29.77 -35.88 9.31
CA PRO A 30 30.78 -34.89 9.61
C PRO A 30 30.08 -33.55 9.85
N ALA A 31 30.36 -32.93 11.00
CA ALA A 31 29.79 -31.63 11.33
C ALA A 31 30.08 -30.68 10.17
N GLU A 32 29.04 -30.02 9.64
CA GLU A 32 29.21 -29.09 8.53
C GLU A 32 30.30 -28.06 8.86
N PRO A 33 31.27 -27.83 7.96
CA PRO A 33 32.36 -26.90 8.22
C PRO A 33 31.78 -25.51 8.47
N ARG A 34 32.12 -24.94 9.63
CA ARG A 34 31.75 -23.57 10.00
C ARG A 34 32.90 -22.64 9.66
N LEU A 35 32.59 -21.55 8.97
CA LEU A 35 33.54 -20.54 8.55
C LEU A 35 33.45 -19.31 9.46
N PRO A 36 34.56 -18.63 9.78
CA PRO A 36 34.53 -17.39 10.54
C PRO A 36 33.80 -16.29 9.77
N VAL A 37 33.20 -15.36 10.52
CA VAL A 37 32.68 -14.12 9.95
C VAL A 37 33.79 -13.37 9.24
N ASP A 38 33.46 -12.82 8.08
CA ASP A 38 34.41 -12.12 7.23
C ASP A 38 34.40 -10.62 7.52
N THR A 39 35.50 -10.14 8.11
CA THR A 39 35.73 -8.73 8.42
C THR A 39 36.55 -8.01 7.34
N SER A 40 36.87 -8.70 6.24
CA SER A 40 37.63 -8.13 5.12
C SER A 40 36.75 -7.28 4.21
N LEU A 41 37.37 -6.32 3.52
CA LEU A 41 36.74 -5.52 2.48
C LEU A 41 37.44 -5.82 1.16
N VAL A 42 36.74 -6.47 0.22
CA VAL A 42 37.30 -6.78 -1.10
C VAL A 42 37.35 -5.50 -1.93
N THR A 43 38.55 -5.13 -2.37
CA THR A 43 38.82 -3.90 -3.10
C THR A 43 38.84 -4.07 -4.61
N GLU A 44 38.80 -5.33 -5.10
CA GLU A 44 38.72 -5.65 -6.51
C GLU A 44 37.53 -4.93 -7.17
N PRO A 45 37.74 -4.25 -8.31
CA PRO A 45 36.69 -3.52 -8.99
C PRO A 45 35.71 -4.45 -9.70
N SER A 46 34.55 -3.90 -10.06
CA SER A 46 33.64 -4.52 -11.03
C SER A 46 34.27 -4.62 -12.43
N ARG A 47 33.71 -5.49 -13.28
CA ARG A 47 34.16 -5.68 -14.66
C ARG A 47 33.01 -5.35 -15.62
N PRO A 48 32.61 -4.07 -15.73
CA PRO A 48 31.41 -3.67 -16.46
C PRO A 48 31.49 -4.07 -17.93
N GLY A 49 30.45 -4.73 -18.41
CA GLY A 49 30.17 -4.93 -19.83
C GLY A 49 29.29 -3.82 -20.40
N ASP A 50 28.88 -3.97 -21.66
CA ASP A 50 28.18 -2.91 -22.41
C ASP A 50 26.65 -2.94 -22.25
N HIS A 51 26.09 -4.09 -21.85
CA HIS A 51 24.64 -4.31 -21.76
C HIS A 51 24.25 -5.13 -20.52
N GLY A 52 22.94 -5.28 -20.31
CA GLY A 52 22.38 -6.13 -19.26
C GLY A 52 22.29 -5.48 -17.88
N VAL A 53 21.70 -6.22 -16.96
CA VAL A 53 21.52 -5.83 -15.56
C VAL A 53 21.92 -7.01 -14.67
N ASP A 54 22.84 -6.77 -13.73
CA ASP A 54 23.08 -7.68 -12.62
C ASP A 54 22.29 -7.22 -11.39
N VAL A 55 21.94 -8.15 -10.50
CA VAL A 55 21.26 -7.83 -9.24
C VAL A 55 22.07 -8.37 -8.07
N VAL A 56 22.43 -7.49 -7.14
CA VAL A 56 23.01 -7.86 -5.86
C VAL A 56 21.90 -7.93 -4.83
N VAL A 57 21.62 -9.14 -4.35
CA VAL A 57 20.69 -9.40 -3.25
C VAL A 57 21.50 -9.49 -1.97
N THR A 58 21.54 -8.40 -1.20
CA THR A 58 22.09 -8.44 0.17
C THR A 58 21.08 -9.08 1.11
N VAL A 59 21.54 -9.89 2.07
CA VAL A 59 20.62 -10.63 2.95
C VAL A 59 21.23 -10.84 4.33
N ALA A 60 20.46 -10.54 5.37
CA ALA A 60 20.85 -10.86 6.75
C ALA A 60 20.97 -12.39 6.93
N GLU A 61 21.94 -12.84 7.72
CA GLU A 61 22.27 -14.27 7.89
C GLU A 61 21.05 -15.12 8.25
N THR A 62 20.23 -14.67 9.20
CA THR A 62 19.01 -15.37 9.60
C THR A 62 18.00 -15.49 8.45
N THR A 63 17.77 -14.40 7.72
CA THR A 63 16.87 -14.37 6.55
C THR A 63 17.37 -15.24 5.40
N PHE A 64 18.69 -15.38 5.26
CA PHE A 64 19.29 -16.31 4.31
C PHE A 64 18.96 -17.76 4.69
N ARG A 65 19.17 -18.13 5.96
CA ARG A 65 18.92 -19.50 6.46
C ARG A 65 17.45 -19.89 6.42
N ASP A 66 16.56 -18.95 6.71
CA ASP A 66 15.11 -19.17 6.65
C ASP A 66 14.59 -19.23 5.19
N GLY A 67 15.44 -18.91 4.20
CA GLY A 67 15.11 -19.01 2.78
C GLY A 67 14.21 -17.89 2.25
N ALA A 68 13.88 -16.89 3.06
CA ALA A 68 12.98 -15.79 2.69
C ALA A 68 13.52 -14.96 1.51
N HIS A 69 14.85 -14.85 1.36
CA HIS A 69 15.50 -14.17 0.23
C HIS A 69 15.18 -14.77 -1.15
N ARG A 70 14.75 -16.04 -1.21
CA ARG A 70 14.49 -16.73 -2.49
C ARG A 70 13.39 -16.07 -3.32
N ALA A 71 12.43 -15.41 -2.67
CA ALA A 71 11.39 -14.66 -3.37
C ALA A 71 11.99 -13.47 -4.15
N VAL A 72 12.93 -12.74 -3.52
CA VAL A 72 13.65 -11.63 -4.16
C VAL A 72 14.54 -12.13 -5.30
N VAL A 73 15.25 -13.25 -5.10
CA VAL A 73 16.06 -13.88 -6.17
C VAL A 73 15.21 -14.25 -7.39
N ARG A 74 14.04 -14.86 -7.17
CA ARG A 74 13.12 -15.20 -8.27
C ARG A 74 12.61 -13.95 -8.98
N ALA A 75 12.15 -12.94 -8.24
CA ALA A 75 11.70 -11.68 -8.82
C ALA A 75 12.79 -11.00 -9.67
N ALA A 76 14.04 -11.00 -9.21
CA ALA A 76 15.17 -10.47 -9.97
C ALA A 76 15.41 -11.25 -11.27
N ARG A 77 15.30 -12.58 -11.23
CA ARG A 77 15.42 -13.43 -12.44
C ARG A 77 14.28 -13.21 -13.42
N ASP A 78 13.05 -13.18 -12.92
CA ASP A 78 11.86 -12.93 -13.73
C ASP A 78 11.91 -11.53 -14.37
N ALA A 79 12.59 -10.58 -13.71
CA ALA A 79 12.84 -9.24 -14.24
C ALA A 79 13.94 -9.19 -15.32
N GLY A 80 14.56 -10.33 -15.63
CA GLY A 80 15.59 -10.45 -16.67
C GLY A 80 17.02 -10.18 -16.19
N ALA A 81 17.32 -10.30 -14.89
CA ALA A 81 18.68 -10.18 -14.38
C ALA A 81 19.62 -11.22 -15.02
N ALA A 82 20.71 -10.74 -15.63
CA ALA A 82 21.73 -11.59 -16.23
C ALA A 82 22.43 -12.45 -15.16
N THR A 83 22.82 -11.83 -14.05
CA THR A 83 23.33 -12.51 -12.86
C THR A 83 22.63 -12.01 -11.61
N VAL A 84 22.22 -12.93 -10.75
CA VAL A 84 21.80 -12.62 -9.38
C VAL A 84 22.90 -13.07 -8.43
N VAL A 85 23.49 -12.12 -7.70
CA VAL A 85 24.54 -12.35 -6.72
C VAL A 85 23.96 -12.20 -5.32
N VAL A 86 23.85 -13.29 -4.57
CA VAL A 86 23.43 -13.26 -3.16
C VAL A 86 24.65 -13.03 -2.27
N SER A 87 24.58 -12.05 -1.39
CA SER A 87 25.65 -11.72 -0.45
C SER A 87 25.11 -11.62 0.97
N VAL A 88 25.60 -12.49 1.85
CA VAL A 88 25.07 -12.67 3.21
C VAL A 88 25.88 -11.84 4.19
N TYR A 89 25.19 -11.15 5.10
CA TYR A 89 25.83 -10.35 6.15
C TYR A 89 25.21 -10.57 7.54
N ASP A 90 25.97 -10.23 8.58
CA ASP A 90 25.48 -10.11 9.95
C ASP A 90 26.18 -8.92 10.64
N VAL A 91 25.47 -7.79 10.75
CA VAL A 91 25.95 -6.56 11.42
C VAL A 91 25.98 -6.69 12.96
N HIS A 92 25.49 -7.80 13.51
CA HIS A 92 25.52 -8.11 14.93
C HIS A 92 26.59 -9.16 15.28
N ALA A 93 27.29 -9.70 14.28
CA ALA A 93 28.35 -10.67 14.47
C ALA A 93 29.47 -10.11 15.37
N GLY A 94 29.84 -10.87 16.40
CA GLY A 94 31.09 -10.66 17.12
C GLY A 94 32.30 -11.18 16.30
N PRO A 95 33.54 -10.75 16.61
CA PRO A 95 34.75 -11.16 15.89
C PRO A 95 35.01 -12.68 15.87
N THR A 96 34.43 -13.42 16.81
CA THR A 96 34.56 -14.88 16.94
C THR A 96 33.36 -15.64 16.38
N SER A 97 32.43 -14.95 15.71
CA SER A 97 31.24 -15.59 15.14
C SER A 97 31.62 -16.52 14.00
N VAL A 98 30.98 -17.68 13.94
CA VAL A 98 31.19 -18.70 12.93
C VAL A 98 29.84 -19.18 12.39
N TYR A 99 29.72 -19.35 11.08
CA TYR A 99 28.48 -19.73 10.41
C TYR A 99 28.71 -20.94 9.50
N PRO A 100 27.67 -21.75 9.20
CA PRO A 100 27.75 -22.69 8.10
C PRO A 100 28.13 -21.97 6.80
N ALA A 101 28.75 -22.68 5.85
CA ALA A 101 29.06 -22.08 4.56
C ALA A 101 27.80 -21.52 3.87
N VAL A 102 27.96 -20.37 3.23
CA VAL A 102 26.97 -19.80 2.32
C VAL A 102 27.15 -20.49 0.97
N VAL A 103 26.07 -21.05 0.44
CA VAL A 103 26.09 -21.90 -0.77
C VAL A 103 25.19 -21.33 -1.85
N ALA A 104 25.64 -21.43 -3.10
CA ALA A 104 24.87 -21.03 -4.26
C ALA A 104 23.61 -21.88 -4.45
N GLY A 105 22.59 -21.29 -5.06
CA GLY A 105 21.40 -21.99 -5.54
C GLY A 105 21.41 -22.17 -7.05
N ALA A 106 20.38 -22.82 -7.59
CA ALA A 106 20.21 -22.96 -9.04
C ALA A 106 20.10 -21.61 -9.75
N ASP A 107 19.45 -20.64 -9.10
CA ASP A 107 19.08 -19.36 -9.71
C ASP A 107 20.01 -18.20 -9.35
N HIS A 108 21.04 -18.43 -8.53
CA HIS A 108 21.94 -17.36 -8.08
C HIS A 108 23.33 -17.87 -7.74
N VAL A 109 24.32 -16.99 -7.87
CA VAL A 109 25.65 -17.22 -7.32
C VAL A 109 25.74 -16.57 -5.94
N VAL A 110 26.66 -17.05 -5.10
CA VAL A 110 26.98 -16.41 -3.82
C VAL A 110 28.27 -15.65 -3.93
N ALA A 111 28.30 -14.44 -3.36
CA ALA A 111 29.48 -13.57 -3.44
C ALA A 111 30.72 -14.21 -2.78
N ARG A 112 30.51 -15.00 -1.72
CA ARG A 112 31.52 -15.77 -1.00
C ARG A 112 30.87 -16.83 -0.12
N ALA A 113 31.65 -17.81 0.34
CA ALA A 113 31.18 -18.85 1.25
C ALA A 113 31.05 -18.37 2.71
N THR A 114 31.66 -17.24 3.05
CA THR A 114 31.63 -16.61 4.38
C THR A 114 30.49 -15.60 4.51
N VAL A 115 30.06 -15.33 5.74
CA VAL A 115 29.11 -14.25 6.07
C VAL A 115 29.91 -12.98 6.34
N ALA A 116 29.57 -11.86 5.69
CA ALA A 116 30.23 -10.57 5.90
C ALA A 116 29.81 -9.92 7.22
N ALA A 117 30.75 -9.33 7.96
CA ALA A 117 30.46 -8.64 9.22
C ALA A 117 29.72 -7.30 9.04
N THR A 118 29.60 -6.81 7.81
CA THR A 118 28.99 -5.52 7.47
C THR A 118 28.22 -5.63 6.15
N TRP A 119 27.19 -4.80 5.98
CA TRP A 119 26.48 -4.70 4.70
C TRP A 119 27.41 -4.22 3.57
N GLY A 120 28.26 -3.22 3.84
CA GLY A 120 29.26 -2.74 2.88
C GLY A 120 30.27 -3.83 2.47
N GLY A 121 30.70 -4.68 3.41
CA GLY A 121 31.52 -5.86 3.12
C GLY A 121 30.82 -6.87 2.20
N ALA A 122 29.51 -7.07 2.39
CA ALA A 122 28.69 -7.93 1.54
C ALA A 122 28.58 -7.39 0.11
N VAL A 123 28.36 -6.08 -0.07
CA VAL A 123 28.35 -5.48 -1.41
C VAL A 123 29.74 -5.53 -2.04
N ALA A 124 30.79 -5.24 -1.28
CA ALA A 124 32.17 -5.31 -1.75
C ALA A 124 32.55 -6.71 -2.26
N ALA A 125 32.01 -7.76 -1.64
CA ALA A 125 32.14 -9.14 -2.08
C ALA A 125 31.54 -9.42 -3.45
N ALA A 126 30.42 -8.78 -3.76
CA ALA A 126 29.70 -9.02 -5.00
C ALA A 126 30.37 -8.33 -6.19
N ARG A 127 31.07 -7.20 -5.96
CA ARG A 127 31.64 -6.34 -7.02
C ARG A 127 32.43 -7.10 -8.10
N PRO A 128 33.35 -8.03 -7.79
CA PRO A 128 34.15 -8.70 -8.82
C PRO A 128 33.34 -9.64 -9.71
N LEU A 129 32.12 -10.01 -9.30
CA LEU A 129 31.20 -10.86 -10.05
C LEU A 129 30.27 -10.06 -10.98
N LEU A 130 30.28 -8.72 -10.89
CA LEU A 130 29.42 -7.86 -11.69
C LEU A 130 30.04 -7.65 -13.08
N THR A 131 29.29 -8.03 -14.10
CA THR A 131 29.71 -8.03 -15.51
C THR A 131 28.73 -7.31 -16.44
N SER A 132 27.52 -7.01 -15.98
CA SER A 132 26.54 -6.23 -16.73
C SER A 132 26.83 -4.73 -16.68
N ALA A 133 26.26 -3.95 -17.61
CA ALA A 133 26.42 -2.49 -17.67
C ALA A 133 25.81 -1.76 -16.46
N ARG A 134 24.73 -2.31 -15.91
CA ARG A 134 23.97 -1.75 -14.79
C ARG A 134 23.87 -2.78 -13.68
N VAL A 135 23.77 -2.31 -12.44
CA VAL A 135 23.51 -3.16 -11.27
C VAL A 135 22.39 -2.57 -10.44
N VAL A 136 21.48 -3.44 -9.99
CA VAL A 136 20.51 -3.14 -8.95
C VAL A 136 21.01 -3.75 -7.64
N VAL A 137 21.00 -2.97 -6.57
CA VAL A 137 21.28 -3.45 -5.22
C VAL A 137 19.99 -3.42 -4.43
N GLN A 138 19.58 -4.58 -3.95
CA GLN A 138 18.38 -4.78 -3.15
C GLN A 138 18.71 -5.61 -1.91
N ASP A 139 18.28 -5.18 -0.74
CA ASP A 139 18.27 -6.06 0.43
C ASP A 139 17.03 -6.97 0.43
N ALA A 140 17.20 -8.22 0.87
CA ALA A 140 16.12 -9.19 0.95
C ALA A 140 14.98 -8.78 1.89
N SER A 141 15.21 -7.79 2.77
CA SER A 141 14.17 -7.16 3.59
C SER A 141 13.32 -6.15 2.82
N VAL A 142 13.69 -5.75 1.60
CA VAL A 142 12.90 -4.87 0.74
C VAL A 142 12.23 -5.71 -0.34
N THR A 143 10.90 -5.65 -0.44
CA THR A 143 10.12 -6.26 -1.52
C THR A 143 9.71 -5.20 -2.53
N MET A 144 9.89 -5.46 -3.82
CA MET A 144 9.45 -4.58 -4.89
C MET A 144 8.81 -5.38 -6.03
N PRO A 145 7.86 -4.79 -6.78
CA PRO A 145 7.20 -5.47 -7.89
C PRO A 145 8.15 -5.64 -9.08
N LEU A 146 7.77 -6.49 -10.04
CA LEU A 146 8.64 -6.91 -11.14
C LEU A 146 9.06 -5.72 -12.02
N GLU A 147 8.10 -4.85 -12.32
CA GLU A 147 8.29 -3.64 -13.11
C GLU A 147 9.24 -2.63 -12.46
N ALA A 148 9.41 -2.68 -11.13
CA ALA A 148 10.29 -1.75 -10.42
C ALA A 148 11.75 -1.88 -10.85
N TYR A 149 12.23 -3.08 -11.19
CA TYR A 149 13.59 -3.29 -11.70
C TYR A 149 13.84 -2.54 -13.01
N ALA A 150 12.88 -2.60 -13.93
CA ALA A 150 12.95 -1.92 -15.22
C ALA A 150 12.89 -0.39 -15.04
N THR A 151 11.96 0.10 -14.21
CA THR A 151 11.81 1.53 -13.93
C THR A 151 13.07 2.11 -13.27
N LEU A 152 13.63 1.41 -12.28
CA LEU A 152 14.82 1.85 -11.55
C LEU A 152 16.06 1.89 -12.46
N THR A 153 16.24 0.89 -13.33
CA THR A 153 17.39 0.85 -14.25
C THR A 153 17.27 1.82 -15.42
N ALA A 154 16.05 2.12 -15.88
CA ALA A 154 15.80 3.13 -16.90
C ALA A 154 16.15 4.55 -16.41
N ALA A 155 16.00 4.83 -15.11
CA ALA A 155 16.39 6.12 -14.54
C ALA A 155 17.90 6.41 -14.63
N LEU A 156 18.74 5.38 -14.84
CA LEU A 156 20.19 5.54 -15.02
C LEU A 156 20.60 6.24 -16.32
N ASP A 157 19.66 6.41 -17.26
CA ASP A 157 19.90 7.21 -18.47
C ASP A 157 19.95 8.71 -18.17
N ARG A 158 19.45 9.14 -17.00
CA ARG A 158 19.38 10.54 -16.57
C ARG A 158 20.36 10.87 -15.44
N ALA A 159 20.83 9.88 -14.69
CA ALA A 159 21.71 10.06 -13.54
C ALA A 159 22.57 8.82 -13.27
N PRO A 160 23.76 8.95 -12.65
CA PRO A 160 24.61 7.81 -12.33
C PRO A 160 23.99 6.84 -11.31
N VAL A 161 23.11 7.33 -10.42
CA VAL A 161 22.46 6.53 -9.38
C VAL A 161 20.97 6.84 -9.33
N ALA A 162 20.16 5.80 -9.32
CA ALA A 162 18.70 5.87 -9.16
C ALA A 162 18.30 5.24 -7.82
N VAL A 163 17.50 5.96 -7.03
CA VAL A 163 17.12 5.61 -5.65
C VAL A 163 15.64 5.30 -5.59
N GLY A 164 15.27 4.09 -5.17
CA GLY A 164 13.87 3.73 -4.99
C GLY A 164 13.27 4.36 -3.75
N VAL A 165 12.06 4.89 -3.85
CA VAL A 165 11.24 5.21 -2.68
C VAL A 165 10.85 3.90 -1.98
N VAL A 166 11.09 3.80 -0.67
CA VAL A 166 10.74 2.63 0.15
C VAL A 166 9.70 3.03 1.18
N ARG A 167 8.71 2.17 1.41
CA ARG A 167 7.60 2.34 2.36
C ARG A 167 7.68 1.34 3.50
N THR A 168 7.10 1.66 4.65
CA THR A 168 6.86 0.75 5.77
C THR A 168 5.59 -0.09 5.55
N GLY A 169 5.40 -1.14 6.34
CA GLY A 169 4.24 -2.03 6.21
C GLY A 169 2.88 -1.38 6.51
N ASP A 170 2.88 -0.20 7.12
CA ASP A 170 1.75 0.71 7.32
C ASP A 170 1.61 1.74 6.18
N ASP A 171 2.25 1.53 5.02
CA ASP A 171 2.11 2.33 3.78
C ASP A 171 2.54 3.82 3.86
N VAL A 172 3.24 4.21 4.92
CA VAL A 172 3.97 5.48 4.95
C VAL A 172 5.38 5.31 4.39
N VAL A 173 5.98 6.41 3.95
CA VAL A 173 7.32 6.46 3.39
C VAL A 173 8.34 6.11 4.49
N ALA A 174 9.13 5.06 4.28
CA ALA A 174 10.32 4.78 5.08
C ALA A 174 11.43 5.76 4.72
N SER A 175 11.68 5.92 3.41
CA SER A 175 12.57 6.94 2.86
C SER A 175 12.33 7.16 1.37
N ALA A 176 12.41 8.43 0.94
CA ALA A 176 12.52 8.84 -0.46
C ALA A 176 13.96 9.22 -0.86
N GLY A 177 14.95 8.86 -0.04
CA GLY A 177 16.37 9.21 -0.22
C GLY A 177 16.97 9.83 1.03
N ALA A 178 18.28 10.02 1.02
CA ALA A 178 19.04 10.58 2.13
C ALA A 178 19.08 12.11 2.09
N VAL A 179 19.09 12.74 3.27
CA VAL A 179 19.39 14.17 3.46
C VAL A 179 20.61 14.31 4.35
N LEU A 180 21.60 15.07 3.90
CA LEU A 180 22.77 15.41 4.73
C LEU A 180 22.48 16.65 5.57
N VAL A 181 21.97 16.43 6.79
CA VAL A 181 21.65 17.54 7.73
C VAL A 181 22.91 18.27 8.21
N ARG A 182 24.00 17.52 8.42
CA ARG A 182 25.32 18.07 8.77
C ARG A 182 26.41 17.12 8.27
N GLY A 183 27.49 17.69 7.73
CA GLY A 183 28.60 16.96 7.13
C GLY A 183 29.32 15.91 7.99
N THR A 184 29.07 15.81 9.28
CA THR A 184 29.65 14.77 10.16
C THR A 184 28.59 14.01 10.97
N ALA A 185 27.32 14.16 10.62
CA ALA A 185 26.20 13.46 11.23
C ALA A 185 25.68 12.38 10.27
N PRO A 186 25.00 11.34 10.78
CA PRO A 186 24.23 10.44 9.95
C PRO A 186 23.26 11.20 9.04
N VAL A 187 22.91 10.61 7.90
CA VAL A 187 21.87 11.14 7.03
C VAL A 187 20.49 10.96 7.66
N ALA A 188 19.56 11.85 7.32
CA ALA A 188 18.14 11.69 7.62
C ALA A 188 17.43 11.05 6.42
N ALA A 189 16.34 10.32 6.68
CA ALA A 189 15.45 9.81 5.64
C ALA A 189 14.50 10.93 5.18
N LEU A 190 14.51 11.24 3.88
CA LEU A 190 13.64 12.22 3.26
C LEU A 190 12.19 11.71 3.26
N LEU A 191 11.25 12.58 3.65
CA LEU A 191 9.81 12.28 3.74
C LEU A 191 9.46 11.09 4.66
N ARG A 192 10.32 10.71 5.61
CA ARG A 192 10.00 9.64 6.56
C ARG A 192 8.66 9.89 7.27
N GLY A 193 7.76 8.91 7.22
CA GLY A 193 6.43 8.95 7.83
C GLY A 193 5.37 9.72 7.04
N HIS A 194 5.73 10.28 5.87
CA HIS A 194 4.77 10.89 4.95
C HIS A 194 3.96 9.84 4.20
N PRO A 195 2.77 10.19 3.68
CA PRO A 195 2.02 9.34 2.77
C PRO A 195 2.75 9.18 1.43
N ALA A 196 2.41 8.10 0.72
CA ALA A 196 2.97 7.75 -0.57
C ALA A 196 2.89 8.89 -1.60
N GLU A 197 1.77 9.59 -1.64
CA GLU A 197 1.51 10.64 -2.63
C GLU A 197 2.50 11.82 -2.52
N ASP A 198 3.05 12.09 -1.33
CA ASP A 198 4.09 13.11 -1.18
C ASP A 198 5.39 12.66 -1.85
N ALA A 199 5.76 11.39 -1.72
CA ALA A 199 6.98 10.85 -2.34
C ALA A 199 6.83 10.62 -3.85
N ASP A 200 5.62 10.34 -4.34
CA ASP A 200 5.37 10.20 -5.77
C ASP A 200 5.60 11.52 -6.52
N LEU A 201 5.38 12.67 -5.86
CA LEU A 201 5.71 14.01 -6.40
C LEU A 201 7.22 14.27 -6.52
N LEU A 202 8.06 13.46 -5.88
CA LEU A 202 9.52 13.56 -5.94
C LEU A 202 10.12 12.73 -7.08
N ASP A 203 9.33 12.06 -7.93
CA ASP A 203 9.89 11.27 -9.04
C ASP A 203 10.84 12.12 -9.93
N GLY A 204 12.05 11.60 -10.14
CA GLY A 204 13.12 12.30 -10.85
C GLY A 204 13.71 13.51 -10.12
N ALA A 205 13.45 13.71 -8.83
CA ALA A 205 14.09 14.74 -8.02
C ALA A 205 15.52 14.33 -7.67
N GLU A 206 16.42 15.30 -7.60
CA GLU A 206 17.77 15.04 -7.08
C GLU A 206 17.71 14.91 -5.56
N VAL A 207 18.44 13.94 -5.03
CA VAL A 207 18.66 13.73 -3.59
C VAL A 207 20.14 13.54 -3.32
N PHE A 208 20.52 13.69 -2.05
CA PHE A 208 21.91 13.57 -1.66
C PHE A 208 22.42 12.16 -1.96
N ALA A 209 21.76 11.13 -1.44
CA ALA A 209 22.14 9.73 -1.60
C ALA A 209 20.90 8.82 -1.43
N ALA A 210 21.07 7.51 -1.51
CA ALA A 210 20.11 6.56 -0.92
C ALA A 210 20.46 6.32 0.55
N ASP A 211 19.49 5.92 1.37
CA ASP A 211 19.71 5.48 2.75
C ASP A 211 18.98 4.16 3.06
N GLU A 212 18.23 3.64 2.08
CA GLU A 212 17.67 2.28 2.06
C GLU A 212 18.34 1.48 0.93
N PRO A 213 18.63 0.17 1.13
CA PRO A 213 19.30 -0.68 0.14
C PRO A 213 18.34 -1.10 -0.98
N CYS A 214 17.89 -0.12 -1.77
CA CYS A 214 17.03 -0.26 -2.94
C CYS A 214 17.41 0.83 -3.95
N PHE A 215 18.42 0.55 -4.78
CA PHE A 215 18.94 1.52 -5.76
C PHE A 215 19.54 0.80 -6.97
N ALA A 216 19.66 1.51 -8.08
CA ALA A 216 20.45 1.09 -9.23
C ALA A 216 21.60 2.05 -9.48
N VAL A 217 22.65 1.55 -10.12
CA VAL A 217 23.84 2.32 -10.49
C VAL A 217 24.48 1.73 -11.73
N ARG A 218 25.17 2.56 -12.52
CA ARG A 218 26.02 2.07 -13.61
C ARG A 218 27.18 1.28 -13.02
N THR A 219 27.42 0.06 -13.49
CA THR A 219 28.40 -0.85 -12.89
C THR A 219 29.82 -0.27 -12.91
N ALA A 220 30.14 0.57 -13.90
CA ALA A 220 31.41 1.29 -14.02
C ALA A 220 31.62 2.36 -12.92
N ASP A 221 30.53 2.91 -12.38
CA ASP A 221 30.57 3.98 -11.38
C ASP A 221 30.43 3.45 -9.95
N LEU A 222 30.15 2.15 -9.77
CA LEU A 222 29.92 1.55 -8.45
C LEU A 222 31.19 1.66 -7.58
N ALA A 223 31.14 2.60 -6.63
CA ALA A 223 32.24 2.90 -5.71
C ALA A 223 32.55 1.73 -4.76
N LEU A 224 33.68 1.84 -4.05
CA LEU A 224 34.03 0.91 -2.99
C LEU A 224 33.17 1.22 -1.74
N PRO A 225 32.40 0.25 -1.20
CA PRO A 225 31.63 0.47 0.02
C PRO A 225 32.52 0.71 1.25
N VAL A 226 31.96 1.36 2.26
CA VAL A 226 32.63 1.53 3.57
C VAL A 226 32.33 0.35 4.51
N ARG A 227 33.28 0.01 5.37
CA ARG A 227 33.18 -1.14 6.28
C ARG A 227 32.59 -0.73 7.63
N THR A 228 31.29 -0.46 7.70
CA THR A 228 30.60 -0.11 8.96
C THR A 228 29.42 -1.03 9.24
N VAL A 229 29.10 -1.24 10.52
CA VAL A 229 27.88 -1.94 10.96
C VAL A 229 26.62 -1.07 10.87
N ASP A 230 26.76 0.22 10.61
CA ASP A 230 25.66 1.15 10.29
C ASP A 230 25.33 1.03 8.79
N THR A 231 24.24 0.31 8.48
CA THR A 231 23.85 -0.02 7.11
C THR A 231 23.41 1.23 6.36
N ARG A 232 22.66 2.13 7.01
CA ARG A 232 22.23 3.41 6.46
C ARG A 232 23.43 4.24 6.02
N THR A 233 24.43 4.39 6.88
CA THR A 233 25.68 5.08 6.55
C THR A 233 26.41 4.37 5.40
N ALA A 234 26.46 3.04 5.39
CA ALA A 234 27.08 2.29 4.30
C ALA A 234 26.40 2.52 2.94
N VAL A 235 25.07 2.48 2.90
CA VAL A 235 24.26 2.73 1.69
C VAL A 235 24.43 4.18 1.22
N ALA A 236 24.36 5.16 2.12
CA ALA A 236 24.49 6.57 1.79
C ALA A 236 25.88 6.93 1.27
N ARG A 237 26.93 6.38 1.88
CA ARG A 237 28.30 6.51 1.36
C ARG A 237 28.43 5.90 -0.03
N LEU A 238 28.01 4.64 -0.19
CA LEU A 238 28.16 3.94 -1.46
C LEU A 238 27.46 4.66 -2.60
N THR A 239 26.20 5.06 -2.41
CA THR A 239 25.43 5.72 -3.46
C THR A 239 25.92 7.13 -3.75
N ARG A 240 26.29 7.92 -2.74
CA ARG A 240 26.89 9.25 -2.97
C ARG A 240 28.23 9.16 -3.69
N ASP A 241 29.11 8.27 -3.25
CA ASP A 241 30.44 8.10 -3.82
C ASP A 241 30.35 7.56 -5.25
N SER A 242 29.37 6.69 -5.54
CA SER A 242 29.11 6.21 -6.90
C SER A 242 28.57 7.31 -7.81
N ALA A 243 27.68 8.16 -7.30
CA ALA A 243 27.17 9.29 -8.07
C ALA A 243 28.27 10.35 -8.32
N ASP A 244 29.19 10.56 -7.37
CA ASP A 244 30.37 11.41 -7.57
C ASP A 244 31.34 10.82 -8.60
N ALA A 245 31.57 9.50 -8.57
CA ALA A 245 32.39 8.81 -9.57
C ALA A 245 31.81 8.91 -10.99
N GLY A 246 30.48 8.82 -11.11
CA GLY A 246 29.76 9.00 -12.37
C GLY A 246 29.55 10.47 -12.78
N GLY A 247 30.00 11.44 -11.97
CA GLY A 247 29.93 12.87 -12.25
C GLY A 247 28.52 13.48 -12.24
N GLY A 248 27.60 12.95 -11.42
CA GLY A 248 26.20 13.39 -11.43
C GLY A 248 25.43 13.21 -10.11
N PRO A 249 24.11 13.45 -10.12
CA PRO A 249 23.27 13.36 -8.92
C PRO A 249 22.82 11.92 -8.61
N CYS A 250 22.23 11.73 -7.43
CA CYS A 250 21.32 10.62 -7.21
C CYS A 250 19.91 11.13 -7.53
N VAL A 251 19.08 10.33 -8.22
CA VAL A 251 17.69 10.71 -8.52
C VAL A 251 16.70 9.74 -7.89
N VAL A 252 15.61 10.28 -7.35
CA VAL A 252 14.51 9.51 -6.76
C VAL A 252 13.68 8.87 -7.87
N VAL A 253 13.22 7.65 -7.62
CA VAL A 253 12.30 6.92 -8.49
C VAL A 253 11.11 6.44 -7.66
N ALA A 254 9.92 6.91 -8.03
CA ALA A 254 8.67 6.49 -7.42
C ALA A 254 8.28 5.10 -7.97
N LEU A 255 8.74 4.05 -7.29
CA LEU A 255 8.56 2.65 -7.72
C LEU A 255 7.20 2.05 -7.32
N GLY A 256 6.30 2.85 -6.74
CA GLY A 256 5.03 2.38 -6.19
C GLY A 256 5.21 1.50 -4.96
N ARG A 257 4.90 0.21 -5.07
CA ARG A 257 4.74 -0.73 -3.94
C ARG A 257 6.04 -1.38 -3.50
N VAL A 258 6.96 -0.55 -3.03
CA VAL A 258 8.23 -1.01 -2.48
C VAL A 258 8.18 -0.94 -0.97
N TYR A 259 8.17 -2.10 -0.32
CA TYR A 259 7.96 -2.20 1.12
C TYR A 259 9.16 -2.82 1.82
N ARG A 260 9.55 -2.26 2.95
CA ARG A 260 10.41 -2.93 3.91
C ARG A 260 9.59 -3.91 4.76
N THR A 261 10.06 -5.14 4.85
CA THR A 261 9.46 -6.22 5.66
C THR A 261 9.97 -6.22 7.10
N HIS A 262 11.11 -5.57 7.35
CA HIS A 262 11.71 -5.43 8.69
C HIS A 262 12.27 -4.04 8.93
N VAL A 263 12.22 -3.59 10.19
CA VAL A 263 12.87 -2.34 10.63
C VAL A 263 14.35 -2.62 10.89
N PHE A 264 15.23 -1.85 10.24
CA PHE A 264 16.65 -1.81 10.52
C PHE A 264 16.82 -1.27 11.94
N ARG A 265 17.14 -2.14 12.88
CA ARG A 265 17.51 -1.72 14.24
C ARG A 265 19.03 -1.57 14.28
N GLU A 266 19.52 -0.46 13.78
CA GLU A 266 20.94 -0.13 13.84
C GLU A 266 21.29 0.25 15.28
N ARG A 267 21.92 -0.67 16.00
CA ARG A 267 22.17 -0.54 17.44
C ARG A 267 23.46 0.19 17.77
N ARG A 268 24.36 0.44 16.82
CA ARG A 268 25.74 0.85 17.12
C ARG A 268 26.31 1.80 16.07
N TYR A 269 26.74 2.97 16.56
CA TYR A 269 27.70 3.83 15.85
C TYR A 269 29.11 3.28 16.08
N ASP A 270 29.78 2.85 15.02
CA ASP A 270 31.16 2.39 15.07
C ASP A 270 32.15 3.45 14.58
N THR A 271 33.44 3.23 14.82
CA THR A 271 34.51 4.15 14.40
C THR A 271 34.59 4.26 12.89
N ASP A 272 34.28 3.19 12.16
CA ASP A 272 34.30 3.18 10.70
C ASP A 272 33.19 4.08 10.12
N ALA A 273 31.97 4.10 10.70
CA ALA A 273 30.94 5.09 10.38
C ALA A 273 31.40 6.51 10.67
N ALA A 274 32.02 6.76 11.83
CA ALA A 274 32.52 8.08 12.20
C ALA A 274 33.55 8.62 11.21
N THR A 275 34.51 7.78 10.79
CA THR A 275 35.50 8.12 9.77
C THR A 275 34.85 8.34 8.41
N ALA A 276 33.89 7.49 8.02
CA ALA A 276 33.16 7.63 6.76
C ALA A 276 32.37 8.93 6.68
N LEU A 277 31.68 9.32 7.75
CA LEU A 277 30.95 10.58 7.82
C LEU A 277 31.89 11.80 7.85
N ALA A 278 33.06 11.70 8.49
CA ALA A 278 34.03 12.80 8.51
C ALA A 278 34.49 13.25 7.10
N HIS A 279 34.38 12.39 6.09
CA HIS A 279 34.64 12.72 4.69
C HIS A 279 33.68 13.81 4.17
N TRP A 280 32.46 13.92 4.69
CA TRP A 280 31.49 14.95 4.30
C TRP A 280 31.60 16.23 5.13
N ARG A 281 32.62 16.41 5.98
CA ARG A 281 32.72 17.54 6.92
C ARG A 281 32.47 18.92 6.28
N ALA A 282 32.97 19.13 5.06
CA ALA A 282 32.84 20.38 4.31
C ALA A 282 31.71 20.35 3.26
N ARG A 283 30.97 19.23 3.16
CA ARG A 283 29.89 19.05 2.19
C ARG A 283 28.59 19.62 2.75
N VAL A 284 27.82 20.21 1.84
CA VAL A 284 26.49 20.77 2.09
C VAL A 284 25.52 20.09 1.13
N ASP A 285 24.28 19.92 1.58
CA ASP A 285 23.20 19.37 0.78
C ASP A 285 22.11 20.42 0.60
N GLY A 286 21.90 20.83 -0.65
CA GLY A 286 20.78 21.67 -1.07
C GLY A 286 19.67 20.90 -1.79
N THR A 287 19.88 19.60 -2.06
CA THR A 287 18.97 18.79 -2.88
C THR A 287 17.64 18.56 -2.17
N ALA A 288 17.65 18.38 -0.84
CA ALA A 288 16.44 18.19 -0.04
C ALA A 288 15.46 19.36 -0.13
N ILE A 289 15.97 20.61 -0.22
CA ILE A 289 15.12 21.79 -0.38
C ILE A 289 14.38 21.71 -1.71
N THR A 290 15.13 21.54 -2.81
CA THR A 290 14.57 21.45 -4.17
C THR A 290 13.64 20.25 -4.34
N ALA A 291 13.94 19.11 -3.70
CA ALA A 291 13.08 17.94 -3.71
C ALA A 291 11.74 18.21 -3.00
N LEU A 292 11.76 18.82 -1.80
CA LEU A 292 10.56 19.16 -1.05
C LEU A 292 9.70 20.22 -1.76
N GLU A 293 10.32 21.19 -2.42
CA GLU A 293 9.61 22.22 -3.19
C GLU A 293 8.70 21.63 -4.27
N ARG A 294 9.08 20.49 -4.88
CA ARG A 294 8.22 19.78 -5.86
C ARG A 294 6.91 19.27 -5.24
N ALA A 295 6.91 18.98 -3.95
CA ALA A 295 5.71 18.60 -3.20
C ALA A 295 5.01 19.80 -2.53
N GLY A 296 5.45 21.05 -2.80
CA GLY A 296 4.94 22.24 -2.12
C GLY A 296 5.36 22.34 -0.65
N LEU A 297 6.41 21.61 -0.26
CA LEU A 297 6.92 21.53 1.10
C LEU A 297 8.25 22.29 1.23
N VAL A 298 8.60 22.65 2.46
CA VAL A 298 9.90 23.23 2.83
C VAL A 298 10.47 22.47 4.03
N PRO A 299 11.80 22.45 4.22
CA PRO A 299 12.37 21.84 5.41
C PRO A 299 11.91 22.59 6.68
N GLY A 300 11.37 21.83 7.64
CA GLY A 300 11.09 22.28 8.99
C GLY A 300 12.33 22.29 9.87
N LEU A 301 12.12 22.59 11.16
CA LEU A 301 13.21 22.57 12.14
C LEU A 301 13.75 21.14 12.30
N PRO A 302 15.06 20.90 12.10
CA PRO A 302 15.66 19.61 12.33
C PRO A 302 15.44 19.17 13.78
N ALA A 303 14.93 17.96 13.95
CA ALA A 303 14.79 17.32 15.25
C ALA A 303 15.67 16.07 15.30
N ALA A 304 15.69 15.41 16.46
CA ALA A 304 16.25 14.07 16.57
C ALA A 304 15.36 13.22 17.46
N ASP A 305 15.01 12.03 17.00
CA ASP A 305 14.21 11.11 17.80
C ASP A 305 15.00 10.60 19.01
N PRO A 306 14.35 10.38 20.16
CA PRO A 306 15.01 9.80 21.32
C PRO A 306 15.54 8.40 20.97
N ALA A 307 16.86 8.28 20.99
CA ALA A 307 17.59 7.03 20.84
C ALA A 307 17.12 6.00 21.89
N GLY A 308 16.47 4.91 21.45
CA GLY A 308 16.24 3.75 22.29
C GLY A 308 17.58 3.15 22.74
N ALA A 309 17.70 2.80 24.02
CA ALA A 309 18.92 2.21 24.57
C ALA A 309 19.23 0.82 23.96
N PRO A 310 20.52 0.41 23.84
CA PRO A 310 21.74 1.11 24.24
C PRO A 310 22.39 1.86 23.05
N VAL A 311 22.72 3.15 23.26
CA VAL A 311 23.42 4.06 22.32
C VAL A 311 22.93 3.96 20.87
N ALA A 312 21.63 4.16 20.61
CA ALA A 312 21.22 4.51 19.26
C ALA A 312 21.80 5.90 18.91
N LEU A 313 22.24 6.04 17.65
CA LEU A 313 22.48 7.37 17.09
C LEU A 313 21.20 8.18 17.25
N ARG A 314 21.34 9.45 17.60
CA ARG A 314 20.25 10.41 17.41
C ARG A 314 20.01 10.49 15.91
N GLU A 315 18.96 9.81 15.46
CA GLU A 315 18.56 9.87 14.05
C GLU A 315 18.05 11.28 13.77
N PRO A 316 18.68 12.03 12.86
CA PRO A 316 18.16 13.32 12.48
C PRO A 316 16.82 13.11 11.76
N VAL A 317 15.85 13.94 12.12
CA VAL A 317 14.54 14.00 11.47
C VAL A 317 14.47 15.32 10.74
N VAL A 318 14.32 15.26 9.43
CA VAL A 318 13.97 16.41 8.60
C VAL A 318 12.46 16.44 8.53
N ARG A 319 11.85 17.30 9.36
CA ARG A 319 10.43 17.59 9.23
C ARG A 319 10.20 18.37 7.94
N ALA A 320 9.03 18.18 7.33
CA ALA A 320 8.56 19.07 6.30
C ALA A 320 7.49 19.99 6.88
N GLU A 321 7.46 21.22 6.38
CA GLU A 321 6.43 22.22 6.62
C GLU A 321 5.83 22.63 5.28
N ARG A 322 4.63 23.20 5.29
CA ARG A 322 4.05 23.72 4.04
C ARG A 322 4.74 25.00 3.59
N GLY A 323 4.92 25.14 2.29
CA GLY A 323 5.50 26.34 1.66
C GLY A 323 4.66 27.61 1.85
N ALA A 324 5.29 28.77 1.60
CA ALA A 324 4.70 30.09 1.78
C ALA A 324 3.61 30.47 0.77
N GLU A 325 3.35 29.65 -0.27
CA GLU A 325 2.18 29.78 -1.16
C GLU A 325 0.86 29.37 -0.47
N ARG A 326 0.79 29.64 0.83
CA ARG A 326 -0.43 29.88 1.56
C ARG A 326 -1.22 30.95 0.80
N VAL A 327 -2.47 30.60 0.50
CA VAL A 327 -3.59 31.54 0.47
C VAL A 327 -3.75 32.30 -0.85
N THR A 328 -4.89 32.00 -1.50
CA THR A 328 -5.53 32.68 -2.64
C THR A 328 -5.00 32.39 -4.04
N LEU A 329 -5.40 31.23 -4.60
CA LEU A 329 -5.88 31.24 -5.98
C LEU A 329 -7.18 32.05 -5.98
N ARG A 330 -7.07 33.35 -6.29
CA ARG A 330 -8.20 34.31 -6.27
C ARG A 330 -9.41 33.87 -7.10
N ASP A 331 -9.22 32.93 -8.04
CA ASP A 331 -10.29 32.41 -8.89
C ASP A 331 -10.86 31.04 -8.45
N ARG A 332 -10.29 30.31 -7.47
CA ARG A 332 -10.72 28.93 -7.09
C ARG A 332 -10.90 28.66 -5.58
N GLY A 333 -10.62 29.64 -4.71
CA GLY A 333 -10.75 29.51 -3.25
C GLY A 333 -9.50 28.91 -2.57
N GLU A 334 -9.60 28.60 -1.27
CA GLU A 334 -8.52 27.99 -0.47
C GLU A 334 -8.15 26.59 -1.01
N ARG A 335 -6.84 26.30 -1.12
CA ARG A 335 -6.26 25.00 -1.47
C ARG A 335 -5.94 24.26 -0.18
N LEU A 336 -6.84 23.37 0.21
CA LEU A 336 -6.71 22.56 1.43
C LEU A 336 -6.03 21.24 1.11
N ARG A 337 -5.37 20.67 2.13
CA ARG A 337 -4.87 19.31 2.11
C ARG A 337 -5.77 18.38 2.91
N TRP A 338 -6.24 17.34 2.25
CA TRP A 338 -7.19 16.36 2.77
C TRP A 338 -6.49 15.02 3.00
N SER A 339 -6.59 14.45 4.20
CA SER A 339 -6.42 13.01 4.41
C SER A 339 -7.77 12.31 4.32
N ILE A 340 -7.88 11.33 3.43
CA ILE A 340 -9.03 10.43 3.35
C ILE A 340 -8.66 9.12 4.04
N ARG A 341 -9.34 8.79 5.13
CA ARG A 341 -9.06 7.60 5.94
C ARG A 341 -10.06 6.49 5.63
N ILE A 342 -9.55 5.31 5.30
CA ILE A 342 -10.34 4.13 4.91
C ILE A 342 -10.01 2.90 5.75
N ALA A 343 -10.95 1.95 5.84
CA ALA A 343 -10.76 0.70 6.59
C ALA A 343 -9.97 -0.37 5.83
N ALA A 344 -9.65 -0.13 4.55
CA ALA A 344 -8.84 -1.05 3.75
C ALA A 344 -7.42 -1.17 4.30
N HIS A 345 -6.87 -2.38 4.23
CA HIS A 345 -5.49 -2.65 4.61
C HIS A 345 -4.51 -2.07 3.58
N PRO A 346 -3.27 -1.73 3.98
CA PRO A 346 -2.22 -1.29 3.10
C PRO A 346 -1.75 -2.40 2.18
N GLY A 347 -1.20 -1.99 1.03
CA GLY A 347 -0.61 -2.91 0.06
C GLY A 347 -1.63 -3.88 -0.55
N PRO A 348 -1.19 -5.07 -1.03
CA PRO A 348 -2.05 -6.00 -1.76
C PRO A 348 -3.31 -6.46 -1.02
N GLY A 349 -3.31 -6.46 0.32
CA GLY A 349 -4.46 -6.88 1.12
C GLY A 349 -5.66 -5.92 1.06
N GLY A 350 -5.46 -4.68 0.57
CA GLY A 350 -6.51 -3.69 0.36
C GLY A 350 -7.00 -3.56 -1.08
N ASP A 351 -6.38 -4.25 -2.05
CA ASP A 351 -6.66 -4.04 -3.48
C ASP A 351 -8.05 -4.47 -3.92
N ASP A 352 -8.66 -5.38 -3.18
CA ASP A 352 -9.99 -5.89 -3.46
C ASP A 352 -11.07 -5.27 -2.56
N TRP A 353 -10.71 -4.25 -1.77
CA TRP A 353 -11.65 -3.51 -0.94
C TRP A 353 -12.30 -2.37 -1.73
N GLY A 354 -13.63 -2.28 -1.65
CA GLY A 354 -14.40 -1.19 -2.26
C GLY A 354 -13.95 0.19 -1.76
N ASP A 355 -13.58 0.30 -0.49
CA ASP A 355 -13.09 1.52 0.15
C ASP A 355 -11.88 2.13 -0.59
N THR A 356 -10.97 1.28 -1.09
CA THR A 356 -9.79 1.70 -1.84
C THR A 356 -10.18 2.44 -3.13
N PHE A 357 -11.13 1.90 -3.88
CA PHE A 357 -11.61 2.52 -5.12
C PHE A 357 -12.44 3.78 -4.83
N PHE A 358 -13.31 3.72 -3.81
CA PHE A 358 -14.12 4.85 -3.37
C PHE A 358 -13.25 6.05 -2.96
N ALA A 359 -12.20 5.83 -2.17
CA ALA A 359 -11.28 6.88 -1.76
C ALA A 359 -10.47 7.44 -2.94
N ARG A 360 -10.05 6.60 -3.88
CA ARG A 360 -9.34 7.07 -5.10
C ARG A 360 -10.22 7.96 -5.97
N ASP A 361 -11.48 7.59 -6.14
CA ASP A 361 -12.43 8.35 -6.97
C ASP A 361 -12.80 9.68 -6.28
N LEU A 362 -12.99 9.66 -4.96
CA LEU A 362 -13.17 10.88 -4.16
C LEU A 362 -11.92 11.77 -4.16
N ALA A 363 -10.72 11.19 -4.05
CA ALA A 363 -9.46 11.94 -4.11
C ALA A 363 -9.28 12.61 -5.48
N THR A 364 -9.59 11.89 -6.56
CA THR A 364 -9.58 12.45 -7.92
C THR A 364 -10.56 13.61 -8.05
N ALA A 365 -11.78 13.46 -7.53
CA ALA A 365 -12.78 14.50 -7.50
C ALA A 365 -12.32 15.75 -6.73
N LEU A 366 -11.82 15.61 -5.50
CA LEU A 366 -11.27 16.73 -4.71
C LEU A 366 -10.08 17.40 -5.40
N ARG A 367 -9.17 16.63 -6.01
CA ARG A 367 -8.04 17.18 -6.80
C ARG A 367 -8.53 17.98 -8.01
N SER A 368 -9.61 17.55 -8.67
CA SER A 368 -10.21 18.31 -9.77
C SER A 368 -10.75 19.69 -9.33
N LEU A 369 -11.11 19.82 -8.06
CA LEU A 369 -11.50 21.07 -7.39
C LEU A 369 -10.29 21.85 -6.82
N GLY A 370 -9.07 21.47 -7.21
CA GLY A 370 -7.83 22.15 -6.83
C GLY A 370 -7.29 21.83 -5.44
N GLN A 371 -7.82 20.79 -4.78
CA GLN A 371 -7.37 20.37 -3.44
C GLN A 371 -6.16 19.43 -3.52
N GLU A 372 -5.39 19.36 -2.44
CA GLU A 372 -4.38 18.31 -2.22
C GLU A 372 -5.03 17.16 -1.46
N VAL A 373 -4.73 15.93 -1.82
CA VAL A 373 -5.36 14.75 -1.21
C VAL A 373 -4.35 13.63 -1.04
N VAL A 374 -4.38 13.00 0.13
CA VAL A 374 -3.65 11.78 0.47
C VAL A 374 -4.65 10.75 0.99
N VAL A 375 -4.37 9.46 0.79
CA VAL A 375 -5.22 8.36 1.27
C VAL A 375 -4.50 7.58 2.36
N ASP A 376 -5.16 7.48 3.51
CA ASP A 376 -4.68 6.71 4.65
C ASP A 376 -5.40 5.37 4.75
N HIS A 377 -4.62 4.30 4.69
CA HIS A 377 -5.07 2.95 4.99
C HIS A 377 -5.19 2.75 6.50
N ARG A 378 -5.82 1.65 6.90
CA ARG A 378 -6.14 1.32 8.29
C ARG A 378 -4.97 1.50 9.27
N GLU A 379 -3.78 1.07 8.89
CA GLU A 379 -2.57 1.12 9.70
C GLU A 379 -1.89 2.51 9.67
N SER A 380 -2.30 3.41 8.77
CA SER A 380 -1.73 4.75 8.56
C SER A 380 -2.67 5.90 8.95
N HIS A 381 -3.79 5.61 9.62
CA HIS A 381 -4.75 6.64 10.07
C HIS A 381 -4.12 7.72 10.96
N VAL A 382 -3.01 7.40 11.62
CA VAL A 382 -2.21 8.33 12.42
C VAL A 382 -0.79 8.37 11.85
N ARG A 383 -0.34 9.54 11.41
CA ARG A 383 1.01 9.76 10.85
C ARG A 383 1.75 10.80 11.68
N PRO A 384 2.39 10.45 12.81
CA PRO A 384 2.93 11.41 13.77
C PRO A 384 3.98 12.39 13.21
N LEU A 385 4.60 12.05 12.06
CA LEU A 385 5.64 12.86 11.43
C LEU A 385 5.11 13.82 10.36
N SER A 386 3.88 13.62 9.87
CA SER A 386 3.34 14.38 8.73
C SER A 386 1.89 14.83 8.86
N GLU A 387 1.09 14.28 9.78
CA GLU A 387 -0.35 14.57 9.86
C GLU A 387 -0.64 16.05 10.20
N HIS A 388 0.29 16.73 10.88
CA HIS A 388 0.20 18.19 11.11
C HIS A 388 0.13 19.01 9.82
N LEU A 389 0.47 18.40 8.68
CA LEU A 389 0.33 18.99 7.36
C LEU A 389 -1.08 18.89 6.80
N ASP A 390 -2.06 18.23 7.42
CA ASP A 390 -3.41 18.12 6.87
C ASP A 390 -4.33 19.23 7.39
N ASP A 391 -5.12 19.85 6.51
CA ASP A 391 -6.16 20.82 6.91
C ASP A 391 -7.47 20.13 7.31
N VAL A 392 -7.73 18.98 6.67
CA VAL A 392 -8.98 18.23 6.77
C VAL A 392 -8.67 16.76 6.91
N ALA A 393 -9.27 16.11 7.89
CA ALA A 393 -9.24 14.66 8.06
C ALA A 393 -10.65 14.11 7.80
N LEU A 394 -10.87 13.51 6.63
CA LEU A 394 -12.12 12.88 6.24
C LEU A 394 -12.05 11.38 6.53
N THR A 395 -12.88 10.91 7.46
CA THR A 395 -13.03 9.48 7.75
C THR A 395 -14.20 8.91 6.97
N LEU A 396 -13.90 8.05 6.00
CA LEU A 396 -14.91 7.22 5.33
C LEU A 396 -15.23 6.04 6.24
N ARG A 397 -16.26 6.24 7.07
CA ARG A 397 -16.59 5.33 8.16
C ARG A 397 -17.31 4.10 7.62
N GLY A 398 -16.54 3.04 7.43
CA GLY A 398 -16.98 1.68 7.12
C GLY A 398 -16.96 0.81 8.36
N LEU A 399 -15.88 0.04 8.56
CA LEU A 399 -15.74 -0.89 9.71
C LEU A 399 -14.99 -0.30 10.91
N ASP A 400 -14.01 0.56 10.66
CA ASP A 400 -13.10 1.05 11.71
C ASP A 400 -13.57 2.35 12.35
N ASP A 401 -13.50 2.39 13.68
CA ASP A 401 -13.50 3.63 14.45
C ASP A 401 -12.06 4.20 14.45
N THR A 402 -11.90 5.40 13.89
CA THR A 402 -10.60 6.06 13.71
C THR A 402 -10.42 7.24 14.69
N PRO A 403 -9.24 7.40 15.31
CA PRO A 403 -8.92 8.58 16.11
C PRO A 403 -9.01 9.89 15.31
N VAL A 404 -9.63 10.92 15.90
CA VAL A 404 -9.69 12.25 15.27
C VAL A 404 -8.32 12.92 15.20
N HIS A 405 -8.13 13.73 14.17
CA HIS A 405 -6.93 14.54 13.98
C HIS A 405 -6.93 15.76 14.92
N PRO A 406 -5.83 16.04 15.66
CA PRO A 406 -5.84 17.04 16.72
C PRO A 406 -5.87 18.49 16.25
N SER A 407 -5.52 18.79 15.00
CA SER A 407 -5.42 20.17 14.47
C SER A 407 -6.12 20.43 13.14
N ALA A 408 -6.83 19.43 12.60
CA ALA A 408 -7.54 19.55 11.32
C ALA A 408 -9.04 19.66 11.58
N THR A 409 -9.79 20.10 10.56
CA THR A 409 -11.24 19.91 10.55
C THR A 409 -11.55 18.42 10.35
N ASN A 410 -12.16 17.80 11.35
CA ASN A 410 -12.52 16.39 11.34
C ASN A 410 -13.90 16.18 10.73
N VAL A 411 -13.95 15.43 9.63
CA VAL A 411 -15.18 15.11 8.90
C VAL A 411 -15.45 13.62 8.99
N LEU A 412 -16.62 13.24 9.47
CA LEU A 412 -17.09 11.86 9.42
C LEU A 412 -18.07 11.69 8.27
N TRP A 413 -17.87 10.67 7.45
CA TRP A 413 -18.87 10.23 6.49
C TRP A 413 -19.17 8.74 6.71
N VAL A 414 -20.29 8.44 7.35
CA VAL A 414 -20.78 7.08 7.54
C VAL A 414 -21.26 6.54 6.20
N ILE A 415 -20.53 5.58 5.64
CA ILE A 415 -20.82 5.00 4.33
C ILE A 415 -21.45 3.61 4.42
N SER A 416 -21.23 2.89 5.54
CA SER A 416 -21.81 1.57 5.78
C SER A 416 -21.84 1.25 7.28
N HIS A 417 -22.44 0.11 7.63
CA HIS A 417 -22.47 -0.45 8.98
C HIS A 417 -22.97 0.51 10.08
N PRO A 418 -24.16 1.11 9.92
CA PRO A 418 -24.70 2.08 10.88
C PRO A 418 -24.82 1.58 12.31
N ASP A 419 -24.99 0.26 12.52
CA ASP A 419 -25.11 -0.34 13.87
C ASP A 419 -23.80 -0.28 14.67
N LEU A 420 -22.67 -0.04 14.00
CA LEU A 420 -21.37 0.09 14.66
C LEU A 420 -21.05 1.52 15.12
N VAL A 421 -21.87 2.51 14.73
CA VAL A 421 -21.59 3.92 14.98
C VAL A 421 -22.31 4.39 16.24
N THR A 422 -21.55 4.92 17.20
CA THR A 422 -22.09 5.38 18.49
C THR A 422 -22.24 6.90 18.56
N ALA A 423 -23.08 7.38 19.48
CA ALA A 423 -23.22 8.82 19.75
C ALA A 423 -21.90 9.46 20.22
N ASP A 424 -21.14 8.75 21.06
CA ASP A 424 -19.83 9.19 21.55
C ASP A 424 -18.82 9.32 20.39
N GLU A 425 -18.87 8.39 19.43
CA GLU A 425 -18.06 8.48 18.22
C GLU A 425 -18.42 9.72 17.40
N LEU A 426 -19.71 9.94 17.14
CA LEU A 426 -20.22 11.09 16.37
C LEU A 426 -19.83 12.43 17.01
N ALA A 427 -19.83 12.50 18.34
CA ALA A 427 -19.51 13.71 19.09
C ALA A 427 -18.06 14.18 18.93
N ARG A 428 -17.13 13.32 18.46
CA ARG A 428 -15.71 13.69 18.27
C ARG A 428 -15.45 14.50 17.00
N TYR A 429 -16.36 14.46 16.02
CA TYR A 429 -16.15 15.08 14.71
C TYR A 429 -16.70 16.50 14.64
N ASP A 430 -16.16 17.33 13.76
CA ASP A 430 -16.68 18.69 13.54
C ASP A 430 -17.92 18.64 12.63
N LEU A 431 -17.80 17.89 11.53
CA LEU A 431 -18.84 17.68 10.52
C LEU A 431 -19.20 16.19 10.43
N ARG A 432 -20.49 15.89 10.30
CA ARG A 432 -21.01 14.52 10.21
C ARG A 432 -21.92 14.38 8.99
N PHE A 433 -21.65 13.37 8.20
CA PHE A 433 -22.44 12.97 7.04
C PHE A 433 -22.79 11.48 7.12
N ALA A 434 -23.91 11.09 6.50
CA ALA A 434 -24.28 9.69 6.38
C ALA A 434 -24.93 9.36 5.03
N ALA A 435 -24.57 8.20 4.48
CA ALA A 435 -25.13 7.68 3.24
C ALA A 435 -26.56 7.14 3.37
N GLY A 436 -27.10 7.04 4.60
CA GLY A 436 -28.50 6.70 4.86
C GLY A 436 -29.29 7.91 5.37
N PRO A 437 -30.15 8.56 4.55
CA PRO A 437 -30.92 9.72 4.99
C PRO A 437 -31.88 9.45 6.15
N VAL A 438 -32.49 8.27 6.18
CA VAL A 438 -33.38 7.83 7.28
C VAL A 438 -32.61 7.72 8.58
N TRP A 439 -31.43 7.09 8.53
CA TRP A 439 -30.52 7.01 9.67
C TRP A 439 -30.06 8.38 10.15
N ALA A 440 -29.64 9.25 9.24
CA ALA A 440 -29.17 10.60 9.56
C ALA A 440 -30.22 11.39 10.32
N ALA A 441 -31.47 11.40 9.84
CA ALA A 441 -32.58 12.10 10.49
C ALA A 441 -32.90 11.52 11.87
N ARG A 442 -32.94 10.19 12.00
CA ARG A 442 -33.18 9.50 13.28
C ARG A 442 -32.09 9.83 14.30
N VAL A 443 -30.83 9.63 13.93
CA VAL A 443 -29.69 9.85 14.83
C VAL A 443 -29.55 11.31 15.21
N ALA A 444 -29.81 12.25 14.31
CA ALA A 444 -29.83 13.66 14.64
C ALA A 444 -30.92 14.00 15.67
N ALA A 445 -32.11 13.41 15.54
CA ALA A 445 -33.18 13.59 16.52
C ALA A 445 -32.85 12.95 17.88
N ASP A 446 -32.25 11.76 17.88
CA ASP A 446 -31.96 10.99 19.10
C ASP A 446 -30.77 11.56 19.88
N THR A 447 -29.75 12.09 19.19
CA THR A 447 -28.49 12.56 19.80
C THR A 447 -28.41 14.08 19.93
N GLY A 448 -29.21 14.82 19.17
CA GLY A 448 -29.09 16.29 19.04
C GLY A 448 -27.86 16.74 18.24
N LEU A 449 -27.08 15.83 17.66
CA LEU A 449 -25.94 16.14 16.80
C LEU A 449 -26.41 16.31 15.36
N ASP A 450 -25.96 17.37 14.68
CA ASP A 450 -26.27 17.56 13.26
C ASP A 450 -25.57 16.50 12.40
N VAL A 451 -26.33 15.73 11.63
CA VAL A 451 -25.85 14.69 10.71
C VAL A 451 -26.53 14.92 9.35
N ALA A 452 -25.77 15.39 8.37
CA ALA A 452 -26.31 15.70 7.06
C ALA A 452 -26.35 14.45 6.15
N PRO A 453 -27.43 14.23 5.39
CA PRO A 453 -27.46 13.15 4.39
C PRO A 453 -26.46 13.45 3.26
N LEU A 454 -25.60 12.48 2.95
CA LEU A 454 -24.69 12.49 1.81
C LEU A 454 -24.57 11.07 1.25
N LEU A 455 -25.32 10.79 0.20
CA LEU A 455 -25.33 9.48 -0.47
C LEU A 455 -23.96 9.14 -1.05
N GLN A 456 -23.69 7.85 -1.24
CA GLN A 456 -22.54 7.36 -2.02
C GLN A 456 -22.58 7.86 -3.48
N ALA A 457 -21.61 7.46 -4.31
CA ALA A 457 -21.37 8.08 -5.61
C ALA A 457 -20.74 7.14 -6.64
N THR A 458 -20.73 7.58 -7.89
CA THR A 458 -20.10 6.89 -9.02
C THR A 458 -19.01 7.76 -9.65
N ASP A 459 -18.03 7.15 -10.30
CA ASP A 459 -17.10 7.85 -11.20
C ASP A 459 -17.66 7.79 -12.64
N PRO A 460 -18.29 8.86 -13.17
CA PRO A 460 -18.86 8.84 -14.51
C PRO A 460 -17.80 8.80 -15.63
N ALA A 461 -16.51 9.00 -15.34
CA ALA A 461 -15.46 8.78 -16.33
C ALA A 461 -15.20 7.27 -16.56
N ARG A 462 -15.49 6.44 -15.54
CA ARG A 462 -15.34 4.97 -15.57
C ARG A 462 -16.66 4.27 -15.83
N PHE A 463 -17.67 4.58 -15.02
CA PHE A 463 -19.01 4.02 -15.06
C PHE A 463 -19.94 4.93 -15.84
N HIS A 464 -20.05 4.67 -17.14
CA HIS A 464 -20.93 5.39 -18.04
C HIS A 464 -21.55 4.43 -19.06
N PRO A 465 -22.59 4.82 -19.80
CA PRO A 465 -23.11 3.98 -20.88
C PRO A 465 -22.08 3.78 -21.99
N GLY A 466 -22.08 2.59 -22.60
CA GLY A 466 -21.14 2.24 -23.65
C GLY A 466 -21.35 0.81 -24.15
N PRO A 467 -20.51 0.34 -25.08
CA PRO A 467 -20.54 -1.06 -25.49
C PRO A 467 -20.12 -1.97 -24.32
N GLY A 468 -20.74 -3.15 -24.25
CA GLY A 468 -20.26 -4.25 -23.43
C GLY A 468 -18.98 -4.87 -24.00
N ALA A 469 -18.34 -5.77 -23.24
CA ALA A 469 -17.15 -6.48 -23.68
C ALA A 469 -17.50 -7.87 -24.24
N PRO A 470 -16.83 -8.34 -25.32
CA PRO A 470 -17.08 -9.66 -25.89
C PRO A 470 -16.88 -10.81 -24.91
N GLU A 471 -15.96 -10.68 -23.95
CA GLU A 471 -15.71 -11.67 -22.90
C GLU A 471 -16.90 -11.90 -21.94
N TYR A 472 -17.82 -10.93 -21.87
CA TYR A 472 -19.03 -10.97 -21.04
C TYR A 472 -20.30 -11.09 -21.90
N ALA A 473 -20.17 -11.43 -23.19
CA ALA A 473 -21.31 -11.55 -24.09
C ALA A 473 -22.26 -12.67 -23.64
N GLY A 474 -23.56 -12.36 -23.60
CA GLY A 474 -24.60 -13.32 -23.24
C GLY A 474 -24.82 -13.52 -21.74
N LEU A 475 -24.24 -12.69 -20.88
CA LEU A 475 -24.53 -12.74 -19.44
C LEU A 475 -25.99 -12.35 -19.16
N ASP A 476 -26.76 -13.27 -18.58
CA ASP A 476 -28.14 -13.02 -18.17
C ASP A 476 -28.19 -12.23 -16.86
N THR A 477 -27.83 -12.86 -15.74
CA THR A 477 -27.76 -12.20 -14.42
C THR A 477 -26.35 -12.24 -13.85
N ALA A 478 -25.87 -11.13 -13.30
CA ALA A 478 -24.53 -11.01 -12.75
C ALA A 478 -24.53 -10.45 -11.33
N PHE A 479 -23.78 -11.09 -10.43
CA PHE A 479 -23.49 -10.58 -9.09
C PHE A 479 -21.99 -10.50 -8.87
N VAL A 480 -21.50 -9.35 -8.40
CA VAL A 480 -20.08 -9.15 -8.07
C VAL A 480 -19.94 -8.73 -6.62
N GLY A 481 -19.54 -9.66 -5.75
CA GLY A 481 -19.36 -9.40 -4.33
C GLY A 481 -18.92 -10.64 -3.55
N LYS A 482 -18.14 -10.45 -2.49
CA LYS A 482 -17.70 -11.52 -1.58
C LYS A 482 -18.85 -12.02 -0.70
N THR A 483 -18.82 -13.29 -0.29
CA THR A 483 -19.78 -13.83 0.69
C THR A 483 -19.64 -13.17 2.05
N ARG A 484 -18.39 -12.90 2.47
CA ARG A 484 -18.04 -12.47 3.83
C ARG A 484 -18.59 -13.42 4.90
N GLN A 485 -18.48 -14.73 4.67
CA GLN A 485 -18.96 -15.79 5.56
C GLN A 485 -20.49 -15.85 5.73
N VAL A 486 -21.25 -15.16 4.87
CA VAL A 486 -22.72 -15.18 4.83
C VAL A 486 -23.19 -15.53 3.43
N PHE A 487 -24.21 -16.40 3.32
CA PHE A 487 -24.85 -16.64 2.04
C PHE A 487 -25.76 -15.45 1.70
N ARG A 488 -25.29 -14.60 0.79
CA ARG A 488 -25.97 -13.39 0.31
C ARG A 488 -27.41 -13.68 -0.13
N PRO A 489 -28.43 -13.01 0.44
CA PRO A 489 -29.83 -13.25 0.12
C PRO A 489 -30.12 -13.23 -1.38
N VAL A 490 -29.61 -12.25 -2.13
CA VAL A 490 -29.89 -12.14 -3.58
C VAL A 490 -29.33 -13.29 -4.39
N VAL A 491 -28.17 -13.82 -4.00
CA VAL A 491 -27.57 -14.99 -4.68
C VAL A 491 -28.36 -16.25 -4.34
N ARG A 492 -28.76 -16.42 -3.08
CA ARG A 492 -29.64 -17.53 -2.66
C ARG A 492 -30.97 -17.50 -3.41
N ASP A 493 -31.60 -16.34 -3.49
CA ASP A 493 -32.90 -16.18 -4.13
C ASP A 493 -32.80 -16.41 -5.64
N ALA A 494 -31.72 -15.94 -6.29
CA ALA A 494 -31.45 -16.21 -7.71
C ALA A 494 -31.24 -17.71 -8.00
N VAL A 495 -30.51 -18.42 -7.14
CA VAL A 495 -30.33 -19.88 -7.25
C VAL A 495 -31.66 -20.61 -7.04
N ALA A 496 -32.44 -20.23 -6.02
CA ALA A 496 -33.76 -20.80 -5.77
C ALA A 496 -34.75 -20.51 -6.90
N ALA A 497 -34.62 -19.35 -7.54
CA ALA A 497 -35.39 -18.95 -8.70
C ALA A 497 -35.00 -19.71 -9.99
N GLY A 498 -33.85 -20.39 -10.01
CA GLY A 498 -33.35 -21.11 -11.17
C GLY A 498 -32.84 -20.19 -12.29
N LEU A 499 -32.31 -19.01 -11.93
CA LEU A 499 -31.80 -18.03 -12.88
C LEU A 499 -30.46 -18.45 -13.48
N ASP A 500 -30.18 -17.99 -14.71
CA ASP A 500 -28.84 -18.07 -15.30
C ASP A 500 -27.94 -17.02 -14.65
N LEU A 501 -27.24 -17.46 -13.60
CA LEU A 501 -26.49 -16.62 -12.69
C LEU A 501 -24.99 -16.79 -12.88
N ALA A 502 -24.30 -15.65 -13.01
CA ALA A 502 -22.85 -15.56 -12.93
C ALA A 502 -22.42 -14.77 -11.68
N VAL A 503 -21.59 -15.38 -10.84
CA VAL A 503 -21.09 -14.79 -9.59
C VAL A 503 -19.59 -14.60 -9.64
N TRP A 504 -19.13 -13.42 -9.26
CA TRP A 504 -17.72 -13.14 -8.96
C TRP A 504 -17.53 -12.70 -7.51
N GLY A 505 -16.53 -13.25 -6.85
CA GLY A 505 -16.13 -12.86 -5.50
C GLY A 505 -15.51 -14.02 -4.71
N GLU A 506 -14.65 -13.68 -3.77
CA GLU A 506 -14.07 -14.64 -2.85
C GLU A 506 -15.12 -15.24 -1.89
N GLY A 507 -14.97 -16.53 -1.58
CA GLY A 507 -15.75 -17.23 -0.57
C GLY A 507 -16.99 -17.94 -1.10
N TRP A 508 -17.20 -17.96 -2.42
CA TRP A 508 -18.29 -18.67 -3.10
C TRP A 508 -17.93 -20.11 -3.48
N GLU A 509 -16.67 -20.50 -3.32
CA GLU A 509 -16.15 -21.80 -3.69
C GLU A 509 -16.93 -22.92 -3.00
N SER A 510 -17.45 -23.86 -3.78
CA SER A 510 -18.25 -24.99 -3.30
C SER A 510 -19.61 -24.63 -2.65
N LEU A 511 -20.03 -23.36 -2.66
CA LEU A 511 -21.35 -22.94 -2.16
C LEU A 511 -22.40 -22.81 -3.26
N LEU A 512 -21.98 -22.69 -4.52
CA LEU A 512 -22.84 -22.45 -5.67
C LEU A 512 -22.86 -23.67 -6.61
N PRO A 513 -23.94 -23.85 -7.39
CA PRO A 513 -23.98 -24.86 -8.45
C PRO A 513 -22.82 -24.73 -9.44
N ASP A 514 -22.46 -25.84 -10.08
CA ASP A 514 -21.39 -25.88 -11.07
C ASP A 514 -21.61 -24.85 -12.19
N GLY A 515 -20.57 -24.07 -12.49
CA GLY A 515 -20.60 -23.06 -13.54
C GLY A 515 -21.14 -21.68 -13.13
N VAL A 516 -21.76 -21.54 -11.94
CA VAL A 516 -22.26 -20.24 -11.45
C VAL A 516 -21.11 -19.34 -10.97
N HIS A 517 -20.17 -19.88 -10.20
CA HIS A 517 -18.98 -19.13 -9.77
C HIS A 517 -18.00 -18.96 -10.94
N ARG A 518 -17.78 -17.71 -11.37
CA ARG A 518 -16.96 -17.35 -12.54
C ARG A 518 -15.56 -16.84 -12.20
N GLY A 519 -15.29 -16.51 -10.94
CA GLY A 519 -13.96 -16.09 -10.48
C GLY A 519 -14.00 -15.34 -9.16
N VAL A 520 -12.86 -15.26 -8.48
CA VAL A 520 -12.77 -14.68 -7.13
C VAL A 520 -12.72 -13.15 -7.11
N PHE A 521 -12.47 -12.52 -8.25
CA PHE A 521 -12.26 -11.08 -8.37
C PHE A 521 -12.55 -10.59 -9.80
N VAL A 522 -12.98 -9.34 -9.91
CA VAL A 522 -13.07 -8.59 -11.18
C VAL A 522 -12.33 -7.28 -10.96
N ALA A 523 -11.36 -6.99 -11.83
CA ALA A 523 -10.63 -5.72 -11.78
C ALA A 523 -11.60 -4.54 -11.89
N ASN A 524 -11.37 -3.47 -11.13
CA ASN A 524 -12.32 -2.36 -11.06
C ASN A 524 -12.53 -1.68 -12.42
N GLU A 525 -11.49 -1.65 -13.26
CA GLU A 525 -11.51 -1.14 -14.63
C GLU A 525 -12.36 -2.00 -15.59
N ALA A 526 -12.57 -3.29 -15.27
CA ALA A 526 -13.37 -4.21 -16.06
C ALA A 526 -14.85 -4.23 -15.63
N LEU A 527 -15.18 -3.76 -14.41
CA LEU A 527 -16.55 -3.73 -13.88
C LEU A 527 -17.55 -2.99 -14.78
N PRO A 528 -17.25 -1.81 -15.37
CA PRO A 528 -18.20 -1.12 -16.23
C PRO A 528 -18.62 -1.98 -17.42
N SER A 529 -17.66 -2.66 -18.05
CA SER A 529 -17.92 -3.54 -19.19
C SER A 529 -18.75 -4.75 -18.79
N LEU A 530 -18.51 -5.34 -17.62
CA LEU A 530 -19.33 -6.41 -17.07
C LEU A 530 -20.77 -5.94 -16.85
N TYR A 531 -20.98 -4.80 -16.19
CA TYR A 531 -22.32 -4.26 -15.93
C TYR A 531 -23.07 -3.90 -17.21
N ARG A 532 -22.40 -3.36 -18.23
CA ARG A 532 -23.01 -3.09 -19.55
C ARG A 532 -23.44 -4.36 -20.29
N SER A 533 -22.75 -5.48 -20.03
CA SER A 533 -22.95 -6.75 -20.75
C SER A 533 -24.00 -7.64 -20.10
N ALA A 534 -24.18 -7.55 -18.78
CA ALA A 534 -25.22 -8.27 -18.06
C ALA A 534 -26.61 -7.73 -18.43
N ARG A 535 -27.58 -8.63 -18.67
CA ARG A 535 -28.97 -8.23 -18.87
C ARG A 535 -29.57 -7.65 -17.58
N VAL A 536 -29.21 -8.23 -16.44
CA VAL A 536 -29.56 -7.75 -15.10
C VAL A 536 -28.35 -7.85 -14.17
N VAL A 537 -28.06 -6.78 -13.45
CA VAL A 537 -27.09 -6.79 -12.34
C VAL A 537 -27.83 -7.02 -11.04
N LEU A 538 -27.33 -7.91 -10.20
CA LEU A 538 -27.89 -8.19 -8.89
C LEU A 538 -27.09 -7.49 -7.80
N ASN A 539 -27.79 -7.01 -6.79
CA ASN A 539 -27.23 -6.37 -5.60
C ASN A 539 -28.00 -6.78 -4.35
N ASP A 540 -27.32 -6.76 -3.21
CA ASP A 540 -27.93 -6.78 -1.89
C ASP A 540 -27.12 -5.91 -0.92
N HIS A 541 -27.73 -5.59 0.22
CA HIS A 541 -27.10 -4.86 1.30
C HIS A 541 -26.89 -5.76 2.52
N TRP A 542 -26.13 -5.25 3.49
CA TRP A 542 -26.21 -5.78 4.84
C TRP A 542 -27.54 -5.38 5.48
N ASP A 543 -28.07 -6.20 6.39
CA ASP A 543 -29.38 -5.97 7.00
C ASP A 543 -29.50 -4.60 7.67
N ASP A 544 -28.45 -4.15 8.34
CA ASP A 544 -28.38 -2.84 8.98
C ASP A 544 -28.41 -1.70 7.96
N MET A 545 -27.66 -1.83 6.87
CA MET A 545 -27.66 -0.89 5.75
C MET A 545 -29.03 -0.80 5.07
N ALA A 546 -29.65 -1.94 4.74
CA ALA A 546 -30.96 -1.98 4.09
C ALA A 546 -32.03 -1.31 4.96
N ARG A 547 -32.10 -1.71 6.23
CA ARG A 547 -33.05 -1.20 7.22
C ARG A 547 -32.96 0.31 7.40
N ASP A 548 -31.74 0.85 7.40
CA ASP A 548 -31.47 2.25 7.74
C ASP A 548 -31.26 3.16 6.52
N GLY A 549 -31.51 2.66 5.30
CA GLY A 549 -31.52 3.45 4.07
C GLY A 549 -30.16 3.71 3.44
N PHE A 550 -29.13 2.92 3.78
CA PHE A 550 -27.80 3.04 3.19
C PHE A 550 -27.72 2.34 1.83
N VAL A 551 -27.78 3.15 0.77
CA VAL A 551 -27.64 2.68 -0.62
C VAL A 551 -26.16 2.40 -0.93
N SER A 552 -25.85 1.15 -1.28
CA SER A 552 -24.48 0.70 -1.58
C SER A 552 -23.92 1.31 -2.88
N ASN A 553 -22.59 1.48 -2.96
CA ASN A 553 -21.92 2.04 -4.13
C ASN A 553 -22.25 1.34 -5.44
N ARG A 554 -22.40 0.01 -5.39
CA ARG A 554 -22.66 -0.84 -6.56
C ARG A 554 -23.89 -0.38 -7.34
N LEU A 555 -24.92 0.10 -6.63
CA LEU A 555 -26.13 0.62 -7.28
C LEU A 555 -25.82 1.86 -8.13
N PHE A 556 -25.00 2.78 -7.61
CA PHE A 556 -24.56 3.97 -8.35
C PHE A 556 -23.71 3.59 -9.56
N ASP A 557 -22.70 2.75 -9.36
CA ASP A 557 -21.78 2.33 -10.43
C ASP A 557 -22.53 1.58 -11.55
N ALA A 558 -23.35 0.59 -11.21
CA ALA A 558 -24.07 -0.20 -12.21
C ALA A 558 -25.15 0.64 -12.93
N ALA A 559 -25.94 1.43 -12.20
CA ALA A 559 -26.95 2.28 -12.80
C ALA A 559 -26.34 3.33 -13.75
N ALA A 560 -25.17 3.90 -13.42
CA ALA A 560 -24.47 4.85 -14.27
C ALA A 560 -24.02 4.24 -15.61
N THR A 561 -23.82 2.92 -15.68
CA THR A 561 -23.58 2.23 -16.96
C THR A 561 -24.83 2.05 -17.83
N GLY A 562 -26.01 2.38 -17.31
CA GLY A 562 -27.30 2.10 -17.95
C GLY A 562 -27.73 0.64 -17.82
N ALA A 563 -27.19 -0.09 -16.85
CA ALA A 563 -27.64 -1.44 -16.49
C ALA A 563 -28.95 -1.40 -15.71
N LEU A 564 -29.79 -2.42 -15.90
CA LEU A 564 -30.90 -2.69 -14.99
C LEU A 564 -30.35 -3.41 -13.76
N VAL A 565 -30.65 -2.89 -12.58
CA VAL A 565 -30.21 -3.49 -11.31
C VAL A 565 -31.42 -3.93 -10.49
N LEU A 566 -31.36 -5.15 -9.96
CA LEU A 566 -32.33 -5.66 -9.00
C LEU A 566 -31.68 -5.80 -7.62
N THR A 567 -32.37 -5.31 -6.59
CA THR A 567 -31.85 -5.26 -5.22
C THR A 567 -32.92 -5.56 -4.18
N ASP A 568 -32.49 -5.89 -2.96
CA ASP A 568 -33.33 -5.91 -1.76
C ASP A 568 -33.98 -4.53 -1.46
N PRO A 569 -35.09 -4.47 -0.70
CA PRO A 569 -35.77 -3.22 -0.40
C PRO A 569 -34.92 -2.30 0.49
N VAL A 570 -34.71 -1.06 0.06
CA VAL A 570 -34.01 -0.01 0.81
C VAL A 570 -34.84 1.28 0.77
N PRO A 571 -35.12 1.94 1.90
CA PRO A 571 -35.87 3.20 1.93
C PRO A 571 -35.31 4.25 0.96
N GLY A 572 -36.15 4.74 0.05
CA GLY A 572 -35.83 5.83 -0.89
C GLY A 572 -35.11 5.39 -2.19
N VAL A 573 -34.81 4.10 -2.37
CA VAL A 573 -34.04 3.65 -3.55
C VAL A 573 -34.80 3.78 -4.88
N ASP A 574 -36.12 3.58 -4.88
CA ASP A 574 -36.94 3.55 -6.10
C ASP A 574 -36.97 4.90 -6.83
N GLU A 575 -36.86 6.02 -6.10
CA GLU A 575 -36.89 7.38 -6.64
C GLU A 575 -35.51 7.85 -7.12
N LEU A 576 -34.43 7.22 -6.64
CA LEU A 576 -33.07 7.73 -6.78
C LEU A 576 -32.46 7.49 -8.17
N PHE A 577 -32.84 6.40 -8.83
CA PHE A 577 -32.14 5.91 -10.02
C PHE A 577 -32.97 5.97 -11.31
N HIS A 578 -34.01 6.80 -11.36
CA HIS A 578 -34.84 7.02 -12.56
C HIS A 578 -35.36 5.70 -13.17
N GLY A 579 -35.68 4.71 -12.33
CA GLY A 579 -36.15 3.38 -12.72
C GLY A 579 -35.06 2.40 -13.21
N ALA A 580 -33.78 2.75 -13.12
CA ALA A 580 -32.66 1.84 -13.43
C ALA A 580 -32.41 0.80 -12.33
N VAL A 581 -32.84 1.08 -11.10
CA VAL A 581 -32.80 0.14 -9.96
C VAL A 581 -34.24 -0.20 -9.57
N ARG A 582 -34.52 -1.49 -9.37
CA ARG A 582 -35.82 -1.98 -8.91
C ARG A 582 -35.62 -2.90 -7.71
N THR A 583 -36.58 -2.87 -6.78
CA THR A 583 -36.56 -3.72 -5.59
C THR A 583 -37.38 -5.00 -5.80
N TYR A 584 -37.03 -6.06 -5.07
CA TYR A 584 -37.80 -7.30 -5.01
C TYR A 584 -37.85 -7.81 -3.56
N ARG A 585 -38.84 -8.64 -3.23
CA ARG A 585 -39.10 -9.13 -1.86
C ARG A 585 -38.83 -10.61 -1.67
N ASP A 586 -38.94 -11.41 -2.73
CA ASP A 586 -38.74 -12.86 -2.69
C ASP A 586 -38.25 -13.42 -4.04
N ALA A 587 -37.89 -14.70 -4.04
CA ALA A 587 -37.36 -15.38 -5.22
C ALA A 587 -38.36 -15.44 -6.40
N ASP A 588 -39.67 -15.41 -6.14
CA ASP A 588 -40.67 -15.46 -7.21
C ASP A 588 -40.79 -14.10 -7.91
N GLU A 589 -40.83 -13.01 -7.14
CA GLU A 589 -40.79 -11.63 -7.66
C GLU A 589 -39.46 -11.35 -8.37
N LEU A 590 -38.33 -11.83 -7.83
CA LEU A 590 -37.03 -11.75 -8.52
C LEU A 590 -37.07 -12.44 -9.89
N ARG A 591 -37.62 -13.67 -9.95
CA ARG A 591 -37.77 -14.42 -11.20
C ARG A 591 -38.63 -13.66 -12.20
N GLU A 592 -39.74 -13.10 -11.75
CA GLU A 592 -40.65 -12.33 -12.61
C GLU A 592 -39.95 -11.09 -13.18
N LEU A 593 -39.30 -10.29 -12.34
CA LEU A 593 -38.59 -9.08 -12.75
C LEU A 593 -37.42 -9.39 -13.71
N VAL A 594 -36.69 -10.47 -13.45
CA VAL A 594 -35.64 -10.93 -14.35
C VAL A 594 -36.24 -11.39 -15.68
N HIS A 595 -37.36 -12.09 -15.73
CA HIS A 595 -38.00 -12.46 -17.00
C HIS A 595 -38.56 -11.25 -17.76
N GLN A 596 -39.17 -10.29 -17.06
CA GLN A 596 -39.62 -9.03 -17.66
C GLN A 596 -38.45 -8.25 -18.26
N GLY A 597 -37.32 -8.20 -17.55
CA GLY A 597 -36.12 -7.52 -17.97
C GLY A 597 -36.29 -6.00 -18.12
N GLU A 598 -35.44 -5.42 -18.97
CA GLU A 598 -35.51 -4.01 -19.30
C GLU A 598 -36.37 -3.79 -20.55
N THR A 599 -37.42 -3.00 -20.40
CA THR A 599 -38.38 -2.65 -21.47
C THR A 599 -37.99 -1.36 -22.19
N SER A 600 -37.16 -0.52 -21.57
CA SER A 600 -36.66 0.69 -22.19
C SER A 600 -35.65 0.39 -23.31
N SER A 601 -35.64 1.26 -24.31
CA SER A 601 -34.67 1.24 -25.39
C SER A 601 -33.23 1.46 -24.87
N ALA A 602 -32.24 1.05 -25.67
CA ALA A 602 -30.84 1.30 -25.37
C ALA A 602 -30.53 2.81 -25.20
N ALA A 603 -31.23 3.68 -25.93
CA ALA A 603 -31.08 5.13 -25.82
C ALA A 603 -31.59 5.65 -24.46
N GLU A 604 -32.78 5.23 -24.03
CA GLU A 604 -33.35 5.61 -22.73
C GLU A 604 -32.53 5.07 -21.55
N ARG A 605 -31.95 3.87 -21.68
CA ARG A 605 -31.00 3.34 -20.70
C ARG A 605 -29.73 4.19 -20.62
N ALA A 606 -29.18 4.58 -21.77
CA ALA A 606 -27.99 5.42 -21.82
C ALA A 606 -28.25 6.83 -21.25
N GLU A 607 -29.42 7.41 -21.55
CA GLU A 607 -29.83 8.70 -20.97
C GLU A 607 -29.95 8.61 -19.44
N ARG A 608 -30.62 7.57 -18.92
CA ARG A 608 -30.72 7.31 -17.47
C ARG A 608 -29.35 7.15 -16.82
N GLY A 609 -28.47 6.33 -17.39
CA GLY A 609 -27.11 6.13 -16.85
C GLY A 609 -26.28 7.41 -16.85
N THR A 610 -26.34 8.20 -17.94
CA THR A 610 -25.68 9.51 -18.03
C THR A 610 -26.21 10.46 -16.96
N ARG A 611 -27.52 10.48 -16.73
CA ARG A 611 -28.17 11.29 -15.71
C ARG A 611 -27.75 10.91 -14.30
N VAL A 612 -27.74 9.60 -13.97
CA VAL A 612 -27.23 9.08 -12.70
C VAL A 612 -25.78 9.52 -12.48
N GLY A 613 -24.92 9.37 -13.50
CA GLY A 613 -23.53 9.82 -13.46
C GLY A 613 -23.39 11.33 -13.20
N ALA A 614 -24.28 12.16 -13.74
CA ALA A 614 -24.25 13.61 -13.54
C ALA A 614 -24.75 14.05 -12.14
N GLU A 615 -25.79 13.40 -11.62
CA GLU A 615 -26.43 13.73 -10.34
C GLU A 615 -25.70 13.12 -9.13
N HIS A 616 -25.02 11.99 -9.32
CA HIS A 616 -24.42 11.21 -8.24
C HIS A 616 -22.91 10.96 -8.43
N SER A 617 -22.20 11.89 -9.08
CA SER A 617 -20.75 11.78 -9.20
C SER A 617 -20.00 12.08 -7.90
N PHE A 618 -18.79 11.53 -7.77
CA PHE A 618 -17.86 11.90 -6.70
C PHE A 618 -17.53 13.40 -6.70
N VAL A 619 -17.52 14.06 -7.87
CA VAL A 619 -17.34 15.53 -7.96
C VAL A 619 -18.44 16.27 -7.21
N ARG A 620 -19.71 15.84 -7.32
CA ARG A 620 -20.80 16.44 -6.54
C ARG A 620 -20.62 16.24 -5.04
N ARG A 621 -20.13 15.08 -4.61
CA ARG A 621 -19.86 14.83 -3.18
C ARG A 621 -18.69 15.67 -2.67
N ALA A 622 -17.64 15.79 -3.48
CA ALA A 622 -16.49 16.63 -3.19
C ALA A 622 -16.87 18.11 -3.07
N GLU A 623 -17.75 18.63 -3.94
CA GLU A 623 -18.29 20.00 -3.85
C GLU A 623 -19.00 20.23 -2.50
N VAL A 624 -19.92 19.33 -2.11
CA VAL A 624 -20.66 19.42 -0.84
C VAL A 624 -19.71 19.39 0.36
N LEU A 625 -18.75 18.46 0.37
CA LEU A 625 -17.76 18.32 1.44
C LEU A 625 -16.88 19.57 1.54
N LEU A 626 -16.35 20.05 0.42
CA LEU A 626 -15.49 21.22 0.37
C LEU A 626 -16.21 22.49 0.84
N ASP A 627 -17.46 22.68 0.41
CA ASP A 627 -18.28 23.81 0.85
C ASP A 627 -18.59 23.76 2.34
N ALA A 628 -18.91 22.57 2.88
CA ALA A 628 -19.16 22.40 4.31
C ALA A 628 -17.90 22.70 5.15
N VAL A 629 -16.74 22.19 4.73
CA VAL A 629 -15.46 22.47 5.39
C VAL A 629 -15.11 23.95 5.34
N ARG A 630 -15.29 24.61 4.19
CA ARG A 630 -15.06 26.06 4.05
C ARG A 630 -15.94 26.88 5.00
N ARG A 631 -17.22 26.51 5.14
CA ARG A 631 -18.13 27.16 6.10
C ARG A 631 -17.69 26.93 7.53
N GLN A 632 -17.32 25.70 7.90
CA GLN A 632 -16.84 25.37 9.24
C GLN A 632 -15.58 26.18 9.61
N ARG A 633 -14.61 26.28 8.70
CA ARG A 633 -13.36 27.01 8.89
C ARG A 633 -13.53 28.53 8.90
N ALA A 634 -14.57 29.06 8.26
CA ALA A 634 -14.87 30.50 8.28
C ALA A 634 -15.64 30.93 9.56
N GLY A 635 -16.32 29.99 10.22
CA GLY A 635 -17.14 30.25 11.41
C GLY A 635 -16.42 30.01 12.75
N GLY A 636 -15.28 29.34 12.75
CA GLY A 636 -14.39 29.15 13.92
C GLY A 636 -13.22 30.11 13.88
#